data_AF-A0A946CSB7-F1
#
_entry.id   AF-A0A946CSB7-F1
#
_cell.length_a   1.000
_cell.length_b   1.000
_cell.length_c   1.000
_cell.angle_alpha   90.00
_cell.angle_beta   90.00
_cell.angle_gamma   90.00
#
_symmetry.space_group_name_H-M   'P 1'
#
loop_
_entity.id
_entity.type
_entity.pdbx_description
1 polymer ?
#
loop_
_entity_poly.entity_id
_entity_poly.type
_entity_poly.pdbx_seq_one_letter_code
_entity_poly.pdbx_strand_id
1 'polypeptide(L)'
;MKNNKRLISILFSFACFATSPVTTWSEDDGLRVDSSIDNGVVYVEVESLIEAPHELIWEVLTDYNRLAEYIPGMHSSRVLRYEEQTAFVEQHGVSELLFFKIPIDVVV
;
A
#
# COMPACT_ATOMS: atom_id res chain seq x y z
N MET A 1 -17.35 51.36 23.20
CA MET A 1 -17.10 52.20 22.02
C MET A 1 -17.03 51.32 20.77
N LYS A 2 -18.09 51.36 19.93
CA LYS A 2 -18.07 51.25 18.45
C LYS A 2 -17.40 49.98 17.88
N ASN A 3 -18.08 48.87 17.61
CA ASN A 3 -19.14 48.64 16.61
C ASN A 3 -18.75 49.24 15.23
N ASN A 4 -18.62 48.43 14.17
CA ASN A 4 -19.50 48.51 12.98
C ASN A 4 -18.96 47.83 11.68
N LYS A 5 -19.71 46.79 11.24
CA LYS A 5 -20.39 46.66 9.91
C LYS A 5 -19.49 46.56 8.66
N ARG A 6 -19.65 45.61 7.72
CA ARG A 6 -20.84 45.28 6.88
C ARG A 6 -20.60 43.90 6.21
N LEU A 7 -21.52 42.94 6.20
CA LEU A 7 -22.70 42.82 5.32
C LEU A 7 -22.38 43.08 3.84
N ILE A 8 -22.17 42.02 3.05
CA ILE A 8 -22.70 41.85 1.68
C ILE A 8 -22.71 40.35 1.39
N SER A 9 -23.91 39.81 1.39
CA SER A 9 -24.31 38.58 0.72
C SER A 9 -24.86 38.95 -0.67
N ILE A 10 -24.72 38.04 -1.64
CA ILE A 10 -25.61 37.78 -2.81
C ILE A 10 -24.94 37.86 -4.21
N LEU A 11 -24.78 36.63 -4.76
CA LEU A 11 -25.09 36.10 -6.10
C LEU A 11 -24.29 36.46 -7.37
N PHE A 12 -23.95 35.36 -8.04
CA PHE A 12 -24.07 35.03 -9.47
C PHE A 12 -22.94 35.37 -10.45
N SER A 13 -22.34 34.27 -10.89
CA SER A 13 -22.03 33.94 -12.28
C SER A 13 -20.79 34.58 -12.90
N PHE A 14 -19.76 33.76 -13.04
CA PHE A 14 -19.11 33.66 -14.35
C PHE A 14 -18.72 32.21 -14.61
N ALA A 15 -19.58 31.54 -15.37
CA ALA A 15 -19.21 30.33 -16.09
C ALA A 15 -18.02 30.64 -17.00
N CYS A 16 -16.94 29.86 -16.91
CA CYS A 16 -16.27 29.29 -18.09
C CYS A 16 -14.89 28.69 -17.76
N PHE A 17 -14.72 27.45 -18.22
CA PHE A 17 -13.47 26.84 -18.68
C PHE A 17 -12.33 26.67 -17.67
N ALA A 18 -12.32 25.49 -17.04
CA ALA A 18 -11.45 24.42 -17.55
C ALA A 18 -12.04 23.09 -17.09
N THR A 19 -12.42 22.25 -18.05
CA THR A 19 -12.62 20.83 -17.81
C THR A 19 -11.29 20.27 -17.35
N SER A 20 -11.01 20.35 -16.06
CA SER A 20 -10.11 19.38 -15.46
C SER A 20 -10.77 18.04 -15.77
N PRO A 21 -10.08 17.06 -16.38
CA PRO A 21 -10.62 15.73 -16.37
C PRO A 21 -10.91 15.42 -14.91
N VAL A 22 -12.20 15.23 -14.59
CA VAL A 22 -12.52 14.33 -13.49
C VAL A 22 -11.71 13.10 -13.85
N THR A 23 -10.71 12.78 -13.03
CA THR A 23 -10.13 11.44 -13.09
C THR A 23 -11.30 10.56 -12.71
N THR A 24 -12.01 10.11 -13.73
CA THR A 24 -12.94 9.00 -13.66
C THR A 24 -12.06 7.87 -13.18
N TRP A 25 -12.18 7.53 -11.89
CA TRP A 25 -11.66 6.30 -11.34
C TRP A 25 -12.03 5.21 -12.33
N SER A 26 -11.05 4.62 -12.99
CA SER A 26 -11.32 3.40 -13.75
C SER A 26 -11.57 2.34 -12.70
N GLU A 27 -12.82 1.92 -12.66
CA GLU A 27 -13.37 0.76 -11.99
C GLU A 27 -12.58 -0.49 -12.42
N ASP A 28 -11.55 -0.86 -11.66
CA ASP A 28 -10.99 -2.22 -11.68
C ASP A 28 -10.21 -2.50 -10.37
N ASP A 29 -10.83 -3.32 -9.51
CA ASP A 29 -10.31 -4.08 -8.36
C ASP A 29 -9.73 -3.41 -7.10
N GLY A 30 -9.79 -2.08 -6.95
CA GLY A 30 -9.45 -1.44 -5.66
C GLY A 30 -7.99 -1.65 -5.22
N LEU A 31 -7.09 -1.91 -6.16
CA LEU A 31 -5.64 -2.09 -5.98
C LEU A 31 -4.90 -1.01 -6.78
N ARG A 32 -4.13 -0.17 -6.08
CA ARG A 32 -3.23 0.82 -6.67
C ARG A 32 -1.80 0.37 -6.46
N VAL A 33 -1.02 0.37 -7.54
CA VAL A 33 0.41 0.02 -7.51
C VAL A 33 1.19 1.15 -8.17
N ASP A 34 2.08 1.74 -7.41
CA ASP A 34 3.02 2.75 -7.89
C ASP A 34 4.44 2.24 -7.73
N SER A 35 5.31 2.59 -8.68
CA SER A 35 6.72 2.20 -8.61
C SER A 35 7.63 3.35 -9.03
N SER A 36 8.77 3.47 -8.37
CA SER A 36 9.82 4.42 -8.74
C SER A 36 11.18 3.73 -8.69
N ILE A 37 12.13 4.26 -9.46
CA ILE A 37 13.50 3.77 -9.48
C ILE A 37 14.40 4.90 -9.01
N ASP A 38 15.13 4.67 -7.92
CA ASP A 38 16.14 5.60 -7.42
C ASP A 38 17.42 4.84 -7.07
N ASN A 39 18.57 5.34 -7.54
CA ASN A 39 19.89 4.74 -7.34
C ASN A 39 19.98 3.24 -7.67
N GLY A 40 19.20 2.78 -8.67
CA GLY A 40 19.15 1.38 -9.08
C GLY A 40 18.29 0.47 -8.18
N VAL A 41 17.58 1.04 -7.21
CA VAL A 41 16.60 0.35 -6.36
C VAL A 41 15.19 0.62 -6.89
N VAL A 42 14.39 -0.43 -7.01
CA VAL A 42 12.96 -0.32 -7.33
C VAL A 42 12.19 -0.20 -6.03
N TYR A 43 11.49 0.92 -5.85
CA TYR A 43 10.53 1.12 -4.78
C TYR A 43 9.13 0.84 -5.32
N VAL A 44 8.37 0.02 -4.61
CA VAL A 44 6.99 -0.32 -4.96
C VAL A 44 6.10 0.05 -3.78
N GLU A 45 5.09 0.87 -4.05
CA GLU A 45 4.03 1.22 -3.11
C GLU A 45 2.73 0.58 -3.60
N VAL A 46 2.07 -0.14 -2.70
CA VAL A 46 0.81 -0.82 -2.99
C VAL A 46 -0.24 -0.37 -1.99
N GLU A 47 -1.37 0.08 -2.50
CA GLU A 47 -2.54 0.43 -1.69
C GLU A 47 -3.73 -0.40 -2.16
N SER A 48 -4.51 -0.93 -1.23
CA SER A 48 -5.73 -1.63 -1.56
C SER A 48 -6.80 -1.46 -0.48
N LEU A 49 -8.07 -1.49 -0.90
CA LEU A 49 -9.23 -1.52 -0.01
C LEU A 49 -9.67 -2.96 0.20
N ILE A 50 -9.53 -3.46 1.43
CA ILE A 50 -9.93 -4.81 1.81
C ILE A 50 -11.13 -4.73 2.75
N GLU A 51 -12.24 -5.37 2.36
CA GLU A 51 -13.45 -5.49 3.19
C GLU A 51 -13.31 -6.64 4.22
N ALA A 52 -12.51 -6.41 5.26
CA ALA A 52 -12.33 -7.38 6.35
C ALA A 52 -12.12 -6.66 7.71
N PRO A 53 -12.39 -7.34 8.85
CA PRO A 53 -12.05 -6.81 10.16
C PRO A 53 -10.55 -6.51 10.26
N HIS A 54 -10.20 -5.38 10.88
CA HIS A 54 -8.81 -4.97 11.05
C HIS A 54 -7.95 -6.03 11.76
N GLU A 55 -8.51 -6.68 12.79
CA GLU A 55 -7.84 -7.75 13.53
C GLU A 55 -7.48 -8.93 12.62
N LEU A 56 -8.38 -9.33 11.73
CA LEU A 56 -8.14 -10.41 10.77
C LEU A 56 -7.07 -10.02 9.75
N ILE A 57 -7.10 -8.79 9.24
CA ILE A 57 -6.07 -8.29 8.33
C ILE A 57 -4.70 -8.35 9.02
N TRP A 58 -4.62 -7.86 10.26
CA TRP A 58 -3.37 -7.88 11.03
C TRP A 58 -2.88 -9.30 11.32
N GLU A 59 -3.78 -10.20 11.72
CA GLU A 59 -3.48 -11.62 11.95
C GLU A 59 -2.88 -12.27 10.70
N VAL A 60 -3.49 -12.07 9.54
CA VAL A 60 -2.98 -12.61 8.26
C VAL A 60 -1.63 -12.00 7.88
N LEU A 61 -1.47 -10.68 7.99
CA LEU A 61 -0.22 -10.00 7.63
C LEU A 61 0.95 -10.32 8.58
N THR A 62 0.66 -10.73 9.81
CA THR A 62 1.67 -11.05 10.83
C THR A 62 1.81 -12.53 11.15
N ASP A 63 1.03 -13.40 10.48
CA ASP A 63 1.25 -14.85 10.53
C ASP A 63 2.45 -15.26 9.66
N TYR A 64 3.63 -14.88 10.15
CA TYR A 64 4.90 -15.13 9.48
C TYR A 64 5.15 -16.62 9.21
N ASN A 65 4.60 -17.54 9.99
CA ASN A 65 4.80 -18.98 9.76
C ASN A 65 4.03 -19.49 8.54
N ARG A 66 2.96 -18.79 8.14
CA ARG A 66 2.11 -19.18 7.01
C ARG A 66 2.34 -18.33 5.75
N LEU A 67 3.26 -17.37 5.77
CA LEU A 67 3.52 -16.52 4.61
C LEU A 67 3.83 -17.29 3.32
N ALA A 68 4.50 -18.43 3.41
CA ALA A 68 4.80 -19.27 2.24
C ALA A 68 3.55 -19.84 1.55
N GLU A 69 2.39 -19.86 2.22
CA GLU A 69 1.11 -20.27 1.62
C GLU A 69 0.55 -19.20 0.66
N TYR A 70 0.93 -17.93 0.84
CA TYR A 70 0.30 -16.79 0.15
C TYR A 70 1.27 -15.99 -0.71
N ILE A 71 2.56 -15.96 -0.37
CA ILE A 71 3.56 -15.15 -1.06
C ILE A 71 4.14 -15.94 -2.25
N PRO A 72 3.91 -15.49 -3.49
CA PRO A 72 4.46 -16.17 -4.66
C PRO A 72 5.98 -16.26 -4.59
N GLY A 73 6.51 -17.45 -4.88
CA GLY A 73 7.96 -17.70 -4.88
C GLY A 73 8.57 -17.94 -3.49
N MET A 74 7.83 -17.76 -2.39
CA MET A 74 8.31 -18.12 -1.06
C MET A 74 8.15 -19.63 -0.84
N HIS A 75 9.25 -20.32 -0.47
CA HIS A 75 9.24 -21.76 -0.21
C HIS A 75 9.03 -22.08 1.27
N SER A 76 9.57 -21.26 2.18
CA SER A 76 9.35 -21.40 3.62
C SER A 76 9.48 -20.08 4.34
N SER A 77 8.75 -19.93 5.43
CA SER A 77 8.88 -18.83 6.38
C SER A 77 8.66 -19.36 7.78
N ARG A 78 9.50 -18.95 8.73
CA ARG A 78 9.44 -19.42 10.11
C ARG A 78 9.85 -18.32 11.08
N VAL A 79 9.08 -18.13 12.14
CA VAL A 79 9.49 -17.28 13.24
C VAL A 79 10.60 -17.96 14.04
N LEU A 80 11.71 -17.27 14.23
CA LEU A 80 12.83 -17.69 15.07
C LEU A 80 12.57 -17.35 16.53
N ARG A 81 12.15 -16.11 16.78
CA ARG A 81 11.87 -15.56 18.11
C ARG A 81 11.11 -14.25 17.99
N TYR A 82 10.51 -13.84 19.10
CA TYR A 82 9.96 -12.50 19.28
C TYR A 82 10.80 -11.75 20.32
N GLU A 83 11.09 -10.48 20.06
CA GLU A 83 11.63 -9.55 21.04
C GLU A 83 10.70 -8.33 21.09
N GLU A 84 10.01 -8.14 22.21
CA GLU A 84 9.00 -7.09 22.39
C GLU A 84 7.93 -7.09 21.28
N GLN A 85 8.00 -6.14 20.35
CA GLN A 85 7.07 -5.97 19.22
C GLN A 85 7.73 -6.32 17.88
N THR A 86 8.86 -7.02 17.90
CA THR A 86 9.63 -7.38 16.71
C THR A 86 9.70 -8.89 16.58
N ALA A 87 9.27 -9.39 15.42
CA ALA A 87 9.44 -10.79 15.04
C ALA A 87 10.75 -10.94 14.26
N PHE A 88 11.55 -11.93 14.65
CA PHE A 88 12.72 -12.36 13.88
C PHE A 88 12.33 -13.59 13.08
N VAL A 89 12.58 -13.59 11.78
CA VAL A 89 12.10 -14.61 10.84
C VAL A 89 13.21 -15.14 9.95
N GLU A 90 13.11 -16.41 9.60
CA GLU A 90 13.91 -17.06 8.58
C GLU A 90 12.99 -17.38 7.39
N GLN A 91 13.38 -16.94 6.20
CA GLN A 91 12.60 -17.08 4.98
C GLN A 91 13.47 -17.55 3.82
N HIS A 92 12.95 -18.52 3.08
CA HIS A 92 13.58 -19.08 1.89
C HIS A 92 12.62 -19.03 0.72
N GLY A 93 13.10 -18.69 -0.46
CA GLY A 93 12.29 -18.61 -1.68
C GLY A 93 13.09 -18.25 -2.92
N VAL A 94 12.38 -17.98 -4.00
CA VAL A 94 12.92 -17.48 -5.26
C VAL A 94 11.95 -16.42 -5.79
N SER A 95 12.43 -15.19 -5.95
CA SER A 95 11.69 -14.17 -6.71
C SER A 95 11.85 -14.46 -8.20
N GLU A 96 10.74 -14.68 -8.88
CA GLU A 96 10.71 -14.84 -10.34
C GLU A 96 10.27 -13.52 -10.98
N LEU A 97 11.15 -12.92 -11.78
CA LEU A 97 10.85 -11.72 -12.56
C LEU A 97 11.24 -11.97 -14.02
N LEU A 98 10.27 -12.08 -14.92
CA LEU A 98 10.48 -12.47 -16.32
C LEU A 98 11.29 -13.78 -16.43
N PHE A 99 12.54 -13.73 -16.89
CA PHE A 99 13.46 -14.87 -16.98
C PHE A 99 14.52 -14.87 -15.86
N PHE A 100 14.43 -13.94 -14.91
CA PHE A 100 15.29 -13.88 -13.73
C PHE A 100 14.69 -14.73 -12.61
N LYS A 101 15.55 -15.53 -11.98
CA LYS A 101 15.28 -16.25 -10.73
C LYS A 101 16.28 -15.76 -9.69
N ILE A 102 15.79 -15.03 -8.69
CA ILE A 102 16.62 -14.44 -7.64
C ILE A 102 16.36 -15.22 -6.36
N PRO A 103 17.32 -16.01 -5.84
CA PRO A 103 17.13 -16.73 -4.59
C PRO A 103 16.96 -15.72 -3.45
N ILE A 104 16.00 -16.00 -2.58
CA ILE A 104 15.75 -15.29 -1.34
C ILE A 104 16.17 -16.23 -0.22
N ASP A 105 17.24 -15.89 0.46
CA ASP A 105 17.68 -16.54 1.71
C ASP A 105 17.88 -15.42 2.72
N VAL A 106 16.85 -15.17 3.54
CA VAL A 106 16.78 -14.00 4.41
C VAL A 106 16.54 -14.44 5.85
N VAL A 107 17.41 -13.97 6.74
CA VAL A 107 17.23 -14.06 8.19
C VAL A 107 17.23 -12.62 8.70
N VAL A 108 16.10 -12.17 9.25
CA VAL A 108 15.91 -10.80 9.77
C VAL A 108 15.49 -10.84 11.21
#